data_AF-A0A256GFE2-F1
#
_entry.id   AF-A0A256GFE2-F1
#
_cell.length_a   1.000
_cell.length_b   1.000
_cell.length_c   1.000
_cell.angle_alpha   90.00
_cell.angle_beta   90.00
_cell.angle_gamma   90.00
#
_symmetry.space_group_name_H-M   'P 1'
#
loop_
_entity.id
_entity.type
_entity.pdbx_description
1 polymer ?
#
loop_
_entity_poly.entity_id
_entity_poly.type
_entity_poly.pdbx_seq_one_letter_code
_entity_poly.pdbx_strand_id
1 'polypeptide(L)'
;MSGGGHIIEKMPVTLESGKQVIRYHVMDRHDDEVCVYAEPAGTEPQLRDQMWWGGAQIIYFGENDTGRLTKVGYSFRPGRQALKGG
;
A
#
# COMPACT_ATOMS: atom_id res chain seq x y z
N MET A 1 1.18 -7.25 -12.20
CA MET A 1 -0.01 -7.61 -11.40
C MET A 1 -0.75 -6.36 -11.00
N SER A 2 -2.07 -6.35 -11.19
CA SER A 2 -3.00 -5.37 -10.64
C SER A 2 -3.66 -5.96 -9.40
N GLY A 3 -4.12 -5.11 -8.48
CA GLY A 3 -4.83 -5.50 -7.28
C GLY A 3 -5.60 -4.33 -6.69
N GLY A 4 -6.43 -4.60 -5.69
CA GLY A 4 -7.21 -3.57 -5.03
C GLY A 4 -7.94 -4.09 -3.80
N GLY A 5 -8.30 -3.17 -2.90
CA GLY A 5 -8.91 -3.48 -1.63
C GLY A 5 -9.00 -2.25 -0.74
N HIS A 6 -9.17 -2.45 0.57
CA HIS A 6 -9.19 -1.35 1.54
C HIS A 6 -7.96 -1.39 2.44
N ILE A 7 -7.46 -0.21 2.81
CA ILE A 7 -6.24 -0.08 3.59
C ILE A 7 -6.53 -0.45 5.05
N ILE A 8 -5.73 -1.36 5.60
CA ILE A 8 -5.82 -1.80 7.00
C ILE A 8 -4.63 -1.36 7.85
N GLU A 9 -3.48 -1.10 7.22
CA GLU A 9 -2.32 -0.49 7.87
C GLU A 9 -1.55 0.36 6.86
N LYS A 10 -0.90 1.41 7.36
CA LYS A 10 0.03 2.24 6.62
C LYS A 10 1.29 2.44 7.45
N MET A 11 2.45 2.19 6.85
CA MET A 11 3.73 2.25 7.55
C MET A 11 4.80 2.91 6.67
N PRO A 12 5.46 3.99 7.11
CA PRO A 12 6.68 4.47 6.47
C PRO A 12 7.79 3.42 6.58
N VAL A 13 8.49 3.16 5.48
CA VAL A 13 9.57 2.16 5.40
C VAL A 13 10.76 2.76 4.64
N THR A 14 11.97 2.44 5.10
CA THR A 14 13.21 2.66 4.34
C THR A 14 13.62 1.34 3.71
N LEU A 15 13.66 1.29 2.38
CA LEU A 15 14.14 0.12 1.65
C LEU A 15 15.66 -0.05 1.83
N GLU A 16 16.19 -1.24 1.54
CA GLU A 16 17.65 -1.51 1.56
C GLU A 16 18.45 -0.56 0.68
N SER A 17 17.83 -0.03 -0.39
CA SER A 17 18.42 0.99 -1.26
C SER A 17 18.54 2.38 -0.61
N GLY A 18 18.05 2.56 0.62
CA GLY A 18 17.91 3.84 1.30
C GLY A 18 16.70 4.67 0.86
N LYS A 19 15.91 4.20 -0.13
CA LYS A 19 14.71 4.90 -0.59
C LYS A 19 13.61 4.85 0.48
N GLN A 20 13.05 6.00 0.82
CA GLN A 20 11.89 6.12 1.68
C GLN A 20 10.61 5.88 0.88
N VAL A 21 9.73 5.03 1.41
CA VAL A 21 8.44 4.66 0.81
C VAL A 21 7.38 4.56 1.89
N ILE A 22 6.12 4.55 1.48
CA ILE A 22 5.01 4.15 2.34
C ILE A 22 4.56 2.74 1.94
N ARG A 23 4.51 1.83 2.90
CA ARG A 23 3.87 0.53 2.76
C ARG A 23 2.39 0.66 3.10
N TYR A 24 1.55 0.38 2.13
CA TYR A 24 0.12 0.18 2.35
C TYR A 24 -0.13 -1.31 2.47
N HIS A 25 -0.66 -1.72 3.63
CA HIS A 25 -1.21 -3.04 3.85
C HIS A 25 -2.71 -2.97 3.57
N VAL A 26 -3.14 -3.79 2.62
CA VAL A 26 -4.47 -3.76 2.03
C VAL A 26 -5.11 -5.13 2.22
N MET A 27 -6.36 -5.14 2.65
CA MET A 27 -7.21 -6.33 2.60
C MET A 27 -8.00 -6.30 1.29
N ASP A 28 -7.81 -7.29 0.44
CA ASP A 28 -8.50 -7.38 -0.83
C ASP A 28 -9.94 -7.89 -0.67
N ARG A 29 -10.69 -7.97 -1.78
CA ARG A 29 -12.10 -8.44 -1.77
C ARG A 29 -12.29 -9.93 -1.48
N HIS A 30 -11.20 -10.69 -1.42
CA HIS A 30 -11.17 -12.11 -1.13
C HIS A 30 -10.68 -12.39 0.30
N ASP A 31 -10.58 -11.35 1.13
CA ASP A 31 -9.98 -11.39 2.46
C ASP A 31 -8.51 -11.87 2.45
N ASP A 32 -7.81 -11.65 1.33
CA ASP A 32 -6.38 -11.86 1.21
C ASP A 32 -5.64 -10.56 1.55
N GLU A 33 -4.62 -10.68 2.39
CA GLU A 33 -3.74 -9.58 2.75
C GLU A 33 -2.68 -9.32 1.68
N VAL A 34 -2.52 -8.06 1.27
CA VAL A 34 -1.55 -7.63 0.27
C VAL A 34 -0.88 -6.31 0.67
N CYS A 35 0.44 -6.25 0.55
CA CYS A 35 1.22 -5.04 0.72
C CYS A 35 1.59 -4.44 -0.65
N VAL A 36 1.60 -3.11 -0.73
CA VAL A 36 2.12 -2.35 -1.87
C VAL A 36 2.92 -1.15 -1.37
N TYR A 37 4.05 -0.87 -2.00
CA TYR A 37 4.85 0.33 -1.71
C TYR A 37 4.48 1.46 -2.66
N ALA A 38 4.44 2.69 -2.12
CA ALA A 38 4.31 3.90 -2.89
C ALA A 38 5.38 4.93 -2.47
N GLU A 39 5.64 5.88 -3.36
CA GLU A 39 6.38 7.08 -2.97
C GLU A 39 5.55 7.90 -1.98
N PRO A 40 6.19 8.57 -1.00
CA PRO A 40 5.51 9.52 -0.14
C PRO A 40 4.88 10.63 -0.97
N ALA A 41 3.70 11.09 -0.58
CA ALA A 41 2.99 12.16 -1.27
C ALA A 41 2.50 13.22 -0.29
N GLY A 42 2.23 14.43 -0.78
CA GLY A 42 1.67 15.50 0.06
C GLY A 42 0.29 15.16 0.60
N THR A 43 -0.48 14.36 -0.15
CA THR A 43 -1.77 13.80 0.28
C THR A 43 -1.71 12.29 0.13
N GLU A 44 -2.10 11.58 1.18
CA GLU A 44 -2.03 10.13 1.24
C GLU A 44 -3.40 9.57 1.68
N PRO A 45 -3.76 8.36 1.22
CA PRO A 45 -4.99 7.72 1.65
C PRO A 45 -4.97 7.41 3.13
N GLN A 46 -6.16 7.33 3.70
CA GLN A 46 -6.42 7.01 5.09
C GLN A 46 -6.73 5.52 5.26
N LEU A 47 -6.77 5.05 6.51
CA LEU A 47 -7.27 3.72 6.79
C LEU A 47 -8.71 3.59 6.31
N ARG A 48 -9.08 2.39 5.83
CA ARG A 48 -10.37 2.05 5.22
C ARG A 48 -10.65 2.66 3.85
N ASP A 49 -9.85 3.61 3.38
CA ASP A 49 -9.95 4.09 1.99
C ASP A 49 -9.74 2.92 1.03
N GLN A 50 -10.45 2.97 -0.09
CA GLN A 50 -10.23 2.02 -1.16
C GLN A 50 -9.02 2.40 -1.98
N MET A 51 -8.27 1.39 -2.39
CA MET A 51 -7.05 1.52 -3.15
C MET A 51 -7.04 0.48 -4.27
N TRP A 52 -6.60 0.90 -5.44
CA TRP A 52 -6.34 0.06 -6.61
C TRP A 52 -4.95 0.36 -7.17
N TRP A 53 -4.26 -0.67 -7.66
CA TRP A 53 -2.95 -0.47 -8.28
C TRP A 53 -2.79 -1.31 -9.55
N GLY A 54 -1.96 -0.79 -10.45
CA GLY A 54 -1.60 -1.43 -11.70
C GLY A 54 -0.39 -0.75 -12.32
N GLY A 55 0.51 -1.52 -12.93
CA GLY A 55 1.77 -0.98 -13.46
C GLY A 55 2.55 -0.20 -12.40
N ALA A 56 2.84 1.06 -12.71
CA ALA A 56 3.56 2.02 -11.86
C ALA A 56 2.65 2.99 -11.09
N GLN A 57 1.32 2.78 -11.08
CA GLN A 57 0.37 3.69 -10.45
C GLN A 57 -0.46 3.00 -9.37
N ILE A 58 -0.79 3.79 -8.33
CA ILE A 58 -1.83 3.48 -7.34
C ILE A 58 -2.87 4.60 -7.42
N ILE A 59 -4.14 4.23 -7.41
CA ILE A 59 -5.29 5.11 -7.32
C ILE A 59 -5.97 4.83 -5.98
N TYR A 60 -6.31 5.86 -5.23
CA TYR A 60 -7.08 5.70 -4.00
C TYR A 60 -8.31 6.59 -4.02
N PHE A 61 -9.36 6.12 -3.35
CA PHE A 61 -10.67 6.76 -3.27
C PHE A 61 -10.94 7.05 -1.79
N GLY A 62 -10.72 8.30 -1.41
CA GLY A 62 -11.14 8.81 -0.10
C GLY A 62 -12.59 9.23 -0.14
N GLU A 63 -13.11 9.71 1.00
CA GLU A 63 -14.52 10.08 1.17
C GLU A 63 -15.02 11.11 0.14
N ASN A 64 -14.16 12.05 -0.27
CA ASN A 64 -14.54 13.16 -1.15
C ASN A 64 -13.63 13.34 -2.37
N ASP A 65 -12.60 12.52 -2.54
CA ASP A 65 -11.60 12.74 -3.60
C ASP A 65 -10.94 11.45 -4.09
N THR A 66 -10.45 11.47 -5.32
CA THR A 66 -9.63 10.41 -5.93
C THR A 66 -8.21 10.91 -6.11
N GLY A 67 -7.27 10.28 -5.42
CA GLY A 67 -5.85 10.60 -5.53
C GLY A 67 -5.06 9.55 -6.29
N ARG A 68 -3.82 9.92 -6.66
CA ARG A 68 -2.87 9.04 -7.34
C ARG A 68 -1.52 9.07 -6.66
N LEU A 69 -0.90 7.90 -6.53
CA LEU A 69 0.46 7.74 -6.03
C LEU A 69 1.32 6.99 -7.06
N THR A 70 2.64 7.19 -6.98
CA THR A 70 3.62 6.41 -7.74
C THR A 70 3.89 5.10 -7.02
N LYS A 71 3.61 3.97 -7.68
CA LYS A 71 3.91 2.64 -7.12
C LYS A 71 5.40 2.36 -7.20
N VAL A 72 5.97 1.85 -6.11
CA VAL A 72 7.37 1.43 -6.05
C VAL A 72 7.43 -0.09 -6.11
N GLY A 73 8.01 -0.63 -7.18
CA GLY A 73 8.20 -2.07 -7.34
C GLY A 73 6.91 -2.86 -7.55
N TYR A 74 6.75 -3.96 -6.81
CA TYR A 74 5.63 -4.90 -6.93
C TYR A 74 4.80 -4.98 -5.64
N SER A 75 3.57 -5.50 -5.75
CA SER A 75 2.74 -5.84 -4.60
C SER A 75 3.02 -7.28 -4.16
N PHE A 76 2.97 -7.56 -2.87
CA PHE A 76 3.38 -8.84 -2.28
C PHE A 76 2.49 -9.17 -1.09
N ARG A 77 2.28 -10.46 -0.78
CA ARG A 77 1.59 -10.84 0.46
C ARG A 77 2.47 -10.42 1.66
N PRO A 78 1.91 -9.92 2.76
CA PRO A 78 2.68 -9.74 3.98
C PRO A 78 3.28 -11.10 4.34
N GLY A 79 4.59 -11.18 4.42
CA GLY A 79 5.23 -12.41 4.85
C GLY A 79 4.73 -12.76 6.25
N ARG A 80 4.47 -14.04 6.51
CA ARG A 80 4.24 -14.60 7.87
C ARG A 80 5.45 -14.38 8.82
N GLN A 81 6.44 -13.58 8.43
CA GLN A 81 7.61 -13.18 9.18
C GLN A 81 7.52 -11.68 9.52
N ALA A 82 6.62 -11.35 10.44
CA ALA A 82 6.71 -10.12 11.24
C ALA A 82 6.40 -10.40 12.73
N LEU A 83 6.64 -11.63 13.19
CA LEU A 83 6.68 -11.99 14.61
C LEU A 83 7.95 -12.79 14.89
N LYS A 84 9.09 -12.10 14.91
CA LYS A 84 10.21 -12.46 15.79
C LYS A 84 10.63 -11.17 16.49
N GLY A 85 10.12 -10.97 17.69
CA GLY A 85 10.49 -9.83 18.54
C GLY A 85 9.49 -9.68 19.69
N GLY A 86 9.76 -10.36 20.79
CA GLY A 86 8.99 -10.34 22.04
C GLY A 86 8.97 -11.68 22.72
#